data_AF-A0A9Q0ZU30-F1
#
_entry.id   AF-A0A9Q0ZU30-F1
#
_cell.length_a   1.000
_cell.length_b   1.000
_cell.length_c   1.000
_cell.angle_alpha   90.00
_cell.angle_beta   90.00
_cell.angle_gamma   90.00
#
_symmetry.space_group_name_H-M   'P 1'
#
loop_
_entity.id
_entity.type
_entity.pdbx_description
1 polymer ?
#
loop_
_entity_poly.entity_id
_entity_poly.type
_entity_poly.pdbx_seq_one_letter_code
_entity_poly.pdbx_strand_id
1 'polypeptide(L)' 'MEQQRTCVLCCCVLVLALLFSHPLSGTAQEVEDEREFDYIEGSEKGPAFWGDIKKEWADCKTGSFAISH' A
#
# COMPACT_ATOMS: atom_id res chain seq x y z
N MET A 1 -7.65 -34.78 -37.24
CA MET A 1 -7.94 -34.35 -35.85
C MET A 1 -6.68 -34.19 -35.00
N GLU A 2 -5.62 -34.97 -35.25
CA GLU A 2 -4.36 -34.90 -34.49
C GLU A 2 -3.58 -33.57 -34.68
N GLN A 3 -3.50 -33.03 -35.89
CA GLN A 3 -2.80 -31.76 -36.16
C GLN A 3 -3.41 -30.57 -35.42
N GLN A 4 -4.75 -30.53 -35.33
CA GLN A 4 -5.49 -29.46 -34.67
C GLN A 4 -5.34 -29.52 -33.15
N ARG A 5 -5.25 -30.73 -32.57
CA ARG A 5 -4.99 -30.97 -31.14
C ARG A 5 -3.57 -30.54 -30.77
N THR A 6 -2.58 -30.83 -31.61
CA THR A 6 -1.18 -30.41 -31.41
C THR A 6 -1.02 -28.90 -31.48
N CYS A 7 -1.67 -28.21 -32.43
CA CYS A 7 -1.62 -26.75 -32.50
C CYS A 7 -2.21 -26.09 -31.23
N VAL A 8 -3.35 -26.59 -30.74
CA VAL A 8 -3.96 -26.06 -29.51
C VAL A 8 -3.06 -26.31 -28.31
N LEU A 9 -2.47 -27.51 -28.20
CA LEU A 9 -1.55 -27.85 -27.11
C LEU A 9 -0.31 -26.95 -27.10
N CYS A 10 0.30 -26.72 -28.26
CA CYS A 10 1.43 -25.80 -28.41
C CYS A 10 1.06 -24.38 -28.00
N CYS A 11 -0.09 -23.87 -28.44
CA CYS A 11 -0.56 -22.55 -28.06
C CYS A 11 -0.81 -22.43 -26.55
N CYS A 12 -1.40 -23.44 -25.92
CA CYS A 12 -1.60 -23.46 -24.47
C CYS A 12 -0.29 -23.42 -23.69
N VAL A 13 0.71 -24.20 -24.11
CA VAL A 13 2.03 -24.23 -23.46
C VAL A 13 2.74 -22.87 -23.60
N LEU A 14 2.66 -22.24 -24.77
CA LEU A 14 3.23 -20.91 -24.99
C LEU A 14 2.58 -19.84 -24.10
N VAL A 15 1.25 -19.84 -23.99
CA VAL A 15 0.54 -18.90 -23.12
C VAL A 15 0.92 -19.10 -21.65
N LEU A 16 1.01 -20.35 -21.18
CA LEU A 16 1.42 -20.65 -19.80
C LEU A 16 2.87 -20.23 -19.53
N ALA A 17 3.78 -20.47 -20.47
CA ALA A 17 5.17 -20.04 -20.36
C ALA A 17 5.29 -18.51 -20.28
N LEU A 18 4.50 -17.78 -21.08
CA LEU A 18 4.43 -16.32 -21.00
C LEU A 18 3.90 -15.88 -19.63
N LEU A 19 2.80 -16.45 -19.14
CA LEU A 19 2.23 -16.08 -17.83
C LEU A 19 3.22 -16.29 -16.68
N PHE A 20 3.99 -17.38 -16.71
CA PHE A 20 4.96 -17.73 -15.66
C PHE A 20 6.31 -17.00 -15.81
N SER A 21 6.55 -16.34 -16.94
CA SER A 21 7.77 -15.56 -17.18
C SER A 21 7.77 -14.21 -16.48
N HIS A 22 6.61 -13.72 -16.04
CA HIS A 22 6.53 -12.50 -15.23
C HIS A 22 6.81 -12.89 -13.78
N PRO A 23 7.89 -12.38 -13.16
CA PRO A 23 8.01 -12.48 -11.72
C PRO A 23 6.78 -11.76 -11.14
N LEU A 24 6.00 -12.47 -10.32
CA LEU A 24 4.97 -11.86 -9.49
C LEU A 24 5.69 -11.06 -8.39
N SER A 25 6.39 -10.01 -8.79
CA SER A 25 7.11 -9.11 -7.90
C SER A 25 6.13 -8.06 -7.41
N GLY A 26 5.11 -8.53 -6.71
CA GLY A 26 4.19 -7.71 -5.94
C GLY A 26 4.56 -7.79 -4.47
N THR A 27 5.80 -7.48 -4.12
CA THR A 27 6.12 -7.19 -2.71
C THR A 27 5.45 -5.87 -2.39
N ALA A 28 4.23 -5.92 -1.86
CA ALA A 28 3.69 -4.81 -1.08
C ALA A 28 4.52 -4.74 0.21
N GLN A 29 5.76 -4.28 0.07
CA GLN A 29 6.65 -4.10 1.20
C GLN A 29 6.21 -2.80 1.87
N GLU A 30 5.40 -2.96 2.90
CA GLU A 30 5.04 -1.90 3.83
C GLU A 30 6.36 -1.41 4.42
N VAL A 31 6.79 -0.23 3.99
CA VAL A 31 7.99 0.41 4.53
C VAL A 31 7.78 0.58 6.03
N GLU A 32 8.76 0.15 6.82
CA GLU A 32 8.74 0.18 8.28
C GLU A 32 8.69 1.65 8.75
N ASP A 33 7.46 2.16 8.83
CA ASP A 33 7.04 3.40 9.47
C ASP A 33 7.70 4.70 8.99
N GLU A 34 7.40 5.11 7.76
CA GLU A 34 7.60 6.50 7.29
C GLU A 34 6.50 7.46 7.78
N ARG A 35 5.69 7.07 8.78
CA ARG A 35 4.58 7.91 9.20
C ARG A 35 5.08 9.12 9.97
N GLU A 36 4.84 10.27 9.36
CA GLU A 36 5.14 11.59 9.90
C GLU A 36 4.26 11.91 11.12
N PHE A 37 3.11 11.25 11.23
CA PHE A 37 2.16 11.36 12.35
C PHE A 37 1.54 9.99 12.67
N ASP A 38 1.15 9.78 13.93
CA ASP A 38 0.46 8.58 14.40
C ASP A 38 -0.79 8.93 15.21
N TYR A 39 -1.58 7.92 15.57
CA TYR A 39 -2.80 8.05 16.36
C TYR A 39 -2.63 7.58 17.81
N ILE A 40 -1.40 7.31 18.24
CA ILE A 40 -1.11 6.77 19.56
C ILE A 40 -1.22 7.91 20.57
N GLU A 41 -2.15 7.79 21.52
CA GLU A 41 -2.29 8.77 22.60
C GLU A 41 -0.99 8.84 23.42
N GLY A 42 -0.47 10.07 23.60
CA GLY A 42 0.77 10.31 24.32
C GLY A 42 2.06 10.08 23.52
N SER A 43 1.99 9.62 22.27
CA SER A 43 3.15 9.62 21.37
C SER A 43 3.55 11.05 20.99
N GLU A 44 4.84 11.31 20.80
CA GLU A 44 5.36 12.59 20.29
C GLU A 44 4.85 12.93 18.88
N LYS A 45 4.42 11.90 18.13
CA LYS A 45 3.77 12.05 16.82
C LYS A 45 2.26 11.86 16.89
N GLY A 46 1.71 11.73 18.10
CA GLY A 46 0.31 11.47 18.35
C GLY A 46 -0.58 12.71 18.15
N PRO A 47 -1.90 12.54 18.24
CA PRO A 47 -2.88 13.59 17.92
C PRO A 47 -2.68 14.90 18.67
N ALA A 48 -2.19 14.84 19.91
CA ALA A 48 -1.91 16.01 20.73
C ALA A 48 -0.77 16.90 20.20
N PHE A 49 0.12 16.34 19.36
CA PHE A 49 1.33 16.99 18.89
C PHE A 49 1.35 17.26 17.39
N TRP A 50 0.31 16.89 16.64
CA TRP A 50 0.27 17.07 15.18
C TRP A 50 0.51 18.52 14.73
N GLY A 51 0.01 19.50 15.48
CA GLY A 51 0.25 20.90 15.15
C GLY A 51 1.67 21.40 15.36
N ASP A 52 2.53 20.63 16.03
CA ASP A 52 3.97 20.88 16.14
C ASP A 52 4.77 20.16 15.05
N ILE A 53 4.17 19.19 14.35
CA ILE A 53 4.83 18.43 13.27
C ILE A 53 4.92 19.27 11.99
N LYS A 54 3.84 19.98 11.63
CA LYS A 54 3.76 20.83 10.43
C LYS A 54 3.11 22.17 10.70
N LYS A 55 3.62 23.19 10.05
CA LYS A 55 3.08 24.56 10.14
C LYS A 55 1.65 24.64 9.61
N GLU A 56 1.32 23.85 8.57
CA GLU A 56 -0.03 23.78 8.00
C GLU A 56 -1.04 23.13 8.95
N TRP A 57 -0.57 22.42 9.99
CA TRP A 57 -1.40 21.75 10.98
C TRP A 57 -1.43 22.48 12.32
N ALA A 58 -0.91 23.71 12.40
CA ALA A 58 -0.81 24.45 13.66
C ALA A 58 -2.13 24.52 14.44
N ASP A 59 -3.27 24.55 13.74
CA ASP A 59 -4.61 24.55 14.35
C ASP A 59 -4.94 23.24 15.10
N CYS A 60 -4.31 22.11 14.72
CA CYS A 60 -4.47 20.81 15.37
C CYS A 60 -3.82 20.76 16.77
N LYS A 61 -2.91 21.68 17.09
CA LYS A 61 -2.22 21.73 18.40
C LYS A 61 -3.17 21.93 19.58
N THR A 62 -4.27 22.65 19.35
CA THR A 62 -5.12 23.13 20.45
C THR A 62 -6.19 22.09 20.82
N GLY A 63 -6.29 20.96 20.12
CA GLY A 63 -7.29 19.91 20.38
C GLY A 63 -8.75 20.34 20.22
N SER A 64 -9.02 21.62 19.97
CA SER A 64 -10.35 22.23 19.91
C SER A 64 -11.22 21.74 18.75
N PHE A 65 -10.60 21.10 17.75
CA PHE A 65 -11.28 20.51 16.60
C PHE A 65 -11.56 19.01 16.75
N ALA A 66 -11.39 18.43 17.96
CA ALA A 66 -12.01 17.16 18.27
C ALA A 66 -13.53 17.40 18.32
N ILE A 67 -14.23 17.06 17.24
CA ILE A 67 -15.68 17.13 17.13
C ILE A 67 -16.26 16.36 18.33
N SER A 68 -16.80 17.10 19.28
CA SER A 68 -17.61 16.56 20.37
C SER A 68 -18.84 15.91 19.73
N HIS A 69 -18.93 14.59 19.81
CA HIS A 69 -20.13 13.84 19.46
C HIS A 69 -20.54 12.94 20.61
#